data_AF-A0A243D447-F1
#
_entry.id   AF-A0A243D447-F1
#
_cell.length_a   1.000
_cell.length_b   1.000
_cell.length_c   1.000
_cell.angle_alpha   90.00
_cell.angle_beta   90.00
_cell.angle_gamma   90.00
#
_symmetry.space_group_name_H-M   'P 1'
#
loop_
_entity.id
_entity.type
_entity.pdbx_description
1 polymer ?
#
loop_
_entity_poly.entity_id
_entity_poly.type
_entity_poly.pdbx_seq_one_letter_code
_entity_poly.pdbx_strand_id
1 'polypeptide(L)'
;MKSIMKVTCTALLFTGLMAGCNGNTAPKQEKSAIEKNAMHYGEIVKNEYYRATVENAKFEKIDKERRITTRVMINNVRDDGQTIDLSEIKYFIQDEKTGQKYEGEAHPIYDEHYKNVPHEFSLTNDVVFELKTSPKDLNNMYLYIDSKAAPLTDTYWKLDHLVSK
;
A
#
# COMPACT_ATOMS: atom_id res chain seq x y z
N MET A 1 -35.77 -43.01 46.01
CA MET A 1 -36.72 -42.04 46.59
C MET A 1 -36.41 -40.66 46.01
N LYS A 2 -37.43 -39.99 45.43
CA LYS A 2 -37.62 -38.53 45.19
C LYS A 2 -36.48 -37.79 44.45
N SER A 3 -36.71 -36.93 43.45
CA SER A 3 -37.87 -36.08 43.16
C SER A 3 -37.90 -35.69 41.67
N ILE A 4 -39.11 -35.46 41.18
CA ILE A 4 -39.45 -34.95 39.84
C ILE A 4 -39.65 -33.44 40.01
N MET A 5 -39.05 -32.60 39.17
CA MET A 5 -39.53 -31.23 38.96
C MET A 5 -39.63 -30.94 37.47
N LYS A 6 -40.88 -30.89 37.00
CA LYS A 6 -41.28 -30.30 35.73
C LYS A 6 -41.19 -28.77 35.88
N VAL A 7 -40.62 -28.09 34.90
CA VAL A 7 -40.81 -26.64 34.72
C VAL A 7 -41.22 -26.39 33.27
N THR A 8 -42.31 -25.64 33.17
CA THR A 8 -43.19 -25.47 32.02
C THR A 8 -42.62 -24.50 31.00
N CYS A 9 -42.82 -24.79 29.71
CA CYS A 9 -42.58 -23.88 28.61
C CYS A 9 -43.70 -22.81 28.59
N THR A 10 -43.34 -21.54 28.79
CA THR A 10 -44.24 -20.41 28.51
C THR A 10 -43.63 -19.61 27.37
N ALA A 11 -44.12 -19.87 26.15
CA ALA A 11 -43.88 -19.00 25.01
C ALA A 11 -44.60 -17.67 25.25
N LEU A 12 -43.84 -16.58 25.31
CA LEU A 12 -44.35 -15.22 25.32
C LEU A 12 -44.15 -14.62 23.93
N LEU A 13 -45.20 -14.75 23.11
CA LEU A 13 -45.37 -14.00 21.88
C LEU A 13 -45.73 -12.56 22.26
N PHE A 14 -44.76 -11.64 22.22
CA PHE A 14 -45.05 -10.22 22.14
C PHE A 14 -44.90 -9.77 20.69
N THR A 15 -46.02 -9.79 19.99
CA THR A 15 -46.25 -8.93 18.83
C THR A 15 -46.31 -7.48 19.31
N GLY A 16 -45.32 -6.68 18.93
CA GLY A 16 -45.35 -5.22 19.06
C GLY A 16 -44.79 -4.61 17.78
N LEU A 17 -45.67 -4.11 16.92
CA LEU A 17 -45.34 -3.28 15.76
C LEU A 17 -45.63 -1.81 16.10
N MET A 18 -44.79 -0.93 15.53
CA MET A 18 -44.86 0.54 15.43
C MET A 18 -44.50 1.30 16.74
N ALA A 19 -43.65 2.34 16.74
CA ALA A 19 -43.49 3.42 15.78
C ALA A 19 -42.04 3.96 15.71
N GLY A 20 -41.81 4.77 14.68
CA GLY A 20 -40.51 5.16 14.13
C GLY A 20 -39.57 6.03 14.97
N CYS A 21 -38.28 5.93 14.64
CA CYS A 21 -37.25 6.93 14.90
C CYS A 21 -36.58 7.29 13.58
N ASN A 22 -36.68 8.57 13.24
CA ASN A 22 -35.94 9.28 12.22
C ASN A 22 -34.44 9.00 12.39
N GLY A 23 -33.89 8.14 11.53
CA GLY A 23 -32.47 7.83 11.50
C GLY A 23 -31.79 8.71 10.47
N ASN A 24 -31.23 9.82 10.92
CA ASN A 24 -30.10 10.46 10.24
C ASN A 24 -29.11 9.36 9.83
N THR A 25 -28.95 9.11 8.53
CA THR A 25 -27.81 8.36 8.02
C THR A 25 -26.56 9.20 8.25
N ALA A 26 -26.02 9.08 9.46
CA ALA A 26 -24.63 9.41 9.77
C ALA A 26 -23.69 8.53 8.93
N PRO A 27 -22.48 9.01 8.67
CA PRO A 27 -21.75 8.75 7.45
C PRO A 27 -21.23 7.32 7.38
N LYS A 28 -21.04 6.86 6.15
CA LYS A 28 -20.34 5.63 5.79
C LYS A 28 -18.85 5.74 6.21
N GLN A 29 -18.56 5.60 7.50
CA GLN A 29 -17.28 5.11 8.02
C GLN A 29 -17.20 3.61 7.66
N GLU A 30 -16.10 3.02 7.19
CA GLU A 30 -14.71 3.43 7.23
C GLU A 30 -13.94 2.53 6.24
N LYS A 31 -13.25 3.11 5.26
CA LYS A 31 -12.27 2.38 4.43
C LYS A 31 -10.95 2.35 5.22
N SER A 32 -10.79 1.42 6.16
CA SER A 32 -9.53 1.24 6.91
C SER A 32 -9.07 -0.22 6.98
N ALA A 33 -9.31 -1.01 5.93
CA ALA A 33 -8.78 -2.37 5.81
C ALA A 33 -7.28 -2.43 5.40
N ILE A 34 -6.67 -1.29 5.05
CA ILE A 34 -5.37 -1.23 4.37
C ILE A 34 -4.19 -1.42 5.34
N GLU A 35 -4.28 -0.97 6.59
CA GLU A 35 -3.13 -1.05 7.51
C GLU A 35 -2.68 -2.48 7.85
N LYS A 36 -3.51 -3.51 7.62
CA LYS A 36 -3.17 -4.89 7.99
C LYS A 36 -2.14 -5.56 7.08
N ASN A 37 -1.93 -5.07 5.86
CA ASN A 37 -1.03 -5.67 4.87
C ASN A 37 0.04 -4.69 4.35
N ALA A 38 0.20 -3.53 4.99
CA ALA A 38 1.22 -2.58 4.58
C ALA A 38 2.60 -3.07 5.01
N MET A 39 3.54 -3.08 4.08
CA MET A 39 4.94 -3.37 4.33
C MET A 39 5.64 -2.14 4.95
N HIS A 40 6.59 -2.40 5.83
CA HIS A 40 7.53 -1.42 6.36
C HIS A 40 8.81 -1.38 5.53
N TYR A 41 9.60 -0.31 5.71
CA TYR A 41 10.90 -0.20 5.04
C TYR A 41 11.83 -1.36 5.41
N GLY A 42 12.57 -1.86 4.42
CA GLY A 42 13.48 -3.00 4.55
C GLY A 42 12.80 -4.37 4.44
N GLU A 43 11.47 -4.45 4.53
CA GLU A 43 10.77 -5.72 4.28
C GLU A 43 10.79 -6.06 2.78
N ILE A 44 11.03 -7.34 2.50
CA ILE A 44 11.24 -7.87 1.15
C ILE A 44 9.97 -8.58 0.70
N VAL A 45 9.49 -8.26 -0.49
CA VAL A 45 8.42 -9.01 -1.15
C VAL A 45 8.94 -9.63 -2.44
N LYS A 46 8.59 -10.90 -2.68
CA LYS A 46 9.00 -11.67 -3.86
C LYS A 46 7.77 -12.03 -4.68
N ASN A 47 7.87 -11.90 -6.00
CA ASN A 47 7.01 -12.62 -6.95
C ASN A 47 7.83 -13.61 -7.79
N GLU A 48 7.25 -14.13 -8.87
CA GLU A 48 7.90 -15.07 -9.77
C GLU A 48 9.15 -14.51 -10.47
N TYR A 49 9.26 -13.19 -10.65
CA TYR A 49 10.34 -12.57 -11.41
C TYR A 49 11.34 -11.80 -10.56
N TYR A 50 10.88 -11.01 -9.60
CA TYR A 50 11.73 -10.15 -8.79
C TYR A 50 11.42 -10.18 -7.31
N ARG A 51 12.41 -9.74 -6.53
CA ARG A 51 12.22 -9.25 -5.17
C ARG A 51 12.26 -7.73 -5.18
N ALA A 52 11.37 -7.11 -4.42
CA ALA A 52 11.35 -5.67 -4.21
C ALA A 52 11.56 -5.36 -2.73
N THR A 53 12.37 -4.35 -2.49
CA THR A 53 12.61 -3.80 -1.16
C THR A 53 12.56 -2.28 -1.25
N VAL A 54 11.77 -1.64 -0.39
CA VAL A 54 11.79 -0.19 -0.22
C VAL A 54 12.69 0.11 0.98
N GLU A 55 13.85 0.71 0.73
CA GLU A 55 14.87 0.90 1.75
C GLU A 55 14.58 2.11 2.64
N ASN A 56 14.08 3.19 2.03
CA ASN A 56 13.67 4.40 2.73
C ASN A 56 12.84 5.30 1.81
N ALA A 57 12.24 6.34 2.39
CA ALA A 57 11.65 7.44 1.66
C ALA A 57 11.97 8.78 2.33
N LYS A 58 11.94 9.84 1.52
CA LYS A 58 12.15 11.22 1.95
C LYS A 58 11.10 12.13 1.33
N PHE A 59 10.58 13.06 2.11
CA PHE A 59 9.81 14.18 1.61
C PHE A 59 10.69 15.43 1.53
N GLU A 60 10.61 16.15 0.41
CA GLU A 60 11.32 17.41 0.19
C GLU A 60 10.35 18.48 -0.30
N LYS A 61 10.54 19.69 0.22
CA LYS A 61 9.84 20.89 -0.22
C LYS A 61 10.87 21.97 -0.55
N ILE A 62 11.03 22.27 -1.83
CA ILE A 62 11.97 23.28 -2.33
C ILE A 62 11.14 24.32 -3.07
N ASP A 63 11.14 25.56 -2.58
CA ASP A 63 10.28 26.65 -3.08
C ASP A 63 8.80 26.24 -3.19
N LYS A 64 8.33 26.02 -4.42
CA LYS A 64 6.96 25.60 -4.75
C LYS A 64 6.86 24.11 -5.08
N GLU A 65 8.00 23.47 -5.33
CA GLU A 65 8.11 22.06 -5.65
C GLU A 65 8.05 21.23 -4.37
N ARG A 66 7.34 20.11 -4.48
CA ARG A 66 7.18 19.13 -3.42
C ARG A 66 7.37 17.78 -4.05
N ARG A 67 8.27 16.98 -3.50
CA ARG A 67 8.49 15.64 -3.99
C ARG A 67 8.66 14.65 -2.85
N ILE A 68 8.25 13.42 -3.12
CA ILE A 68 8.65 12.26 -2.33
C ILE A 68 9.67 11.52 -3.18
N THR A 69 10.76 11.08 -2.56
CA THR A 69 11.74 10.19 -3.19
C THR A 69 11.80 8.91 -2.37
N THR A 70 11.61 7.76 -3.01
CA THR A 70 11.72 6.45 -2.38
C THR A 70 12.90 5.70 -2.97
N ARG A 71 13.73 5.08 -2.13
CA ARG A 71 14.80 4.21 -2.60
C ARG A 71 14.30 2.78 -2.71
N VAL A 72 14.30 2.23 -3.92
CA VAL A 72 13.76 0.89 -4.21
C VAL A 72 14.84 0.02 -4.83
N MET A 73 15.06 -1.15 -4.25
CA MET A 73 15.92 -2.19 -4.80
C MET A 73 15.05 -3.26 -5.47
N ILE A 74 15.41 -3.61 -6.71
CA ILE A 74 14.83 -4.71 -7.47
C ILE A 74 15.91 -5.77 -7.69
N ASN A 75 15.67 -6.98 -7.21
CA ASN A 75 16.53 -8.14 -7.43
C ASN A 75 15.88 -9.07 -8.44
N ASN A 76 16.61 -9.45 -9.50
CA ASN A 76 16.11 -10.43 -10.45
C ASN A 76 16.28 -11.85 -9.90
N VAL A 77 15.17 -12.57 -9.76
CA VAL A 77 15.11 -13.95 -9.24
C VAL A 77 14.38 -14.90 -10.18
N ARG A 78 14.29 -14.54 -11.47
CA ARG A 78 13.66 -15.40 -12.49
C ARG A 78 14.46 -16.67 -12.68
N ASP A 79 13.83 -17.83 -12.60
CA ASP A 79 14.51 -19.13 -12.80
C ASP A 79 14.87 -19.40 -14.28
N ASP A 80 14.31 -18.63 -15.22
CA ASP A 80 14.57 -18.77 -16.66
C ASP A 80 15.83 -18.04 -17.16
N GLY A 81 16.57 -17.37 -16.25
CA GLY A 81 17.80 -16.65 -16.56
C GLY A 81 17.62 -15.36 -17.37
N GLN A 82 16.38 -14.95 -17.68
CA GLN A 82 16.13 -13.71 -18.42
C GLN A 82 16.41 -12.47 -17.57
N THR A 83 16.76 -11.37 -18.23
CA THR A 83 16.89 -10.06 -17.59
C THR A 83 15.53 -9.43 -17.32
N ILE A 84 15.44 -8.55 -16.32
CA ILE A 84 14.23 -7.76 -16.06
C ILE A 84 14.42 -6.36 -16.62
N ASP A 85 13.56 -5.93 -17.53
CA ASP A 85 13.48 -4.53 -17.94
C ASP A 85 12.73 -3.73 -16.87
N LEU A 86 13.46 -2.83 -16.21
CA LEU A 86 12.91 -1.94 -15.19
C LEU A 86 11.86 -0.97 -15.74
N SER A 87 11.84 -0.73 -17.07
CA SER A 87 10.82 0.09 -17.71
C SER A 87 9.41 -0.51 -17.60
N GLU A 88 9.32 -1.83 -17.41
CA GLU A 88 8.07 -2.56 -17.20
C GLU A 88 7.55 -2.48 -15.76
N ILE A 89 8.40 -2.03 -14.83
CA ILE A 89 8.03 -1.80 -13.43
C ILE A 89 7.60 -0.34 -13.29
N LYS A 90 6.36 -0.15 -12.86
CA LYS A 90 5.75 1.15 -12.62
C LYS A 90 5.59 1.38 -11.13
N TYR A 91 5.74 2.64 -10.74
CA TYR A 91 5.67 3.06 -9.36
C TYR A 91 4.60 4.14 -9.25
N PHE A 92 3.77 4.05 -8.21
CA PHE A 92 2.88 5.14 -7.85
C PHE A 92 2.75 5.23 -6.34
N ILE A 93 2.61 6.45 -5.85
CA ILE A 93 2.17 6.68 -4.48
C ILE A 93 0.69 7.06 -4.49
N GLN A 94 -0.03 6.61 -3.48
CA GLN A 94 -1.43 6.99 -3.27
C GLN A 94 -1.61 7.52 -1.84
N ASP A 95 -2.29 8.67 -1.74
CA ASP A 95 -2.90 9.09 -0.48
C ASP A 95 -4.17 8.26 -0.29
N GLU A 96 -4.17 7.30 0.63
CA GLU A 96 -5.31 6.40 0.82
C GLU A 96 -6.55 7.08 1.39
N LYS A 97 -6.39 8.23 2.04
CA LYS A 97 -7.48 9.00 2.60
C LYS A 97 -8.25 9.75 1.51
N THR A 98 -7.53 10.29 0.52
CA THR A 98 -8.12 11.09 -0.56
C THR A 98 -8.28 10.32 -1.87
N GLY A 99 -7.57 9.20 -2.02
CA GLY A 99 -7.46 8.42 -3.27
C GLY A 99 -6.56 9.08 -4.32
N GLN A 100 -5.88 10.18 -3.99
CA GLN A 100 -5.04 10.91 -4.95
C GLN A 100 -3.77 10.09 -5.26
N LYS A 101 -3.53 9.86 -6.55
CA LYS A 101 -2.37 9.10 -7.07
C LYS A 101 -1.33 10.02 -7.69
N TYR A 102 -0.06 9.65 -7.55
CA TYR A 102 1.08 10.31 -8.18
C TYR A 102 1.99 9.23 -8.78
N GLU A 103 2.29 9.36 -10.06
CA GLU A 103 3.22 8.47 -10.76
C GLU A 103 4.67 8.81 -10.39
N GLY A 104 5.50 7.78 -10.30
CA GLY A 104 6.91 7.89 -9.99
C GLY A 104 7.79 7.73 -11.21
N GLU A 105 8.85 8.53 -11.28
CA GLU A 105 9.93 8.38 -12.24
C GLU A 105 11.14 7.71 -11.55
N ALA A 106 11.60 6.59 -12.10
CA ALA A 106 12.70 5.83 -11.53
C ALA A 106 14.05 6.27 -12.13
N HIS A 107 15.00 6.59 -11.25
CA HIS A 107 16.35 6.98 -11.62
C HIS A 107 17.38 6.00 -11.00
N PRO A 108 18.13 5.25 -11.80
CA PRO A 108 19.22 4.40 -11.31
C PRO A 108 20.25 5.22 -10.51
N ILE A 109 20.69 4.72 -9.35
CA ILE A 109 21.63 5.45 -8.49
C ILE A 109 23.08 5.40 -9.03
N TYR A 110 23.45 4.34 -9.75
CA TYR A 110 24.85 4.11 -10.14
C TYR A 110 25.12 4.44 -11.60
N ASP A 111 24.35 3.87 -12.53
CA ASP A 111 24.57 4.07 -13.96
C ASP A 111 23.23 4.04 -14.69
N GLU A 112 22.93 5.16 -15.34
CA GLU A 112 21.70 5.47 -16.08
C GLU A 112 21.46 4.56 -17.30
N HIS A 113 22.50 3.85 -17.76
CA HIS A 113 22.41 2.91 -18.87
C HIS A 113 21.84 1.56 -18.43
N TYR A 114 21.83 1.24 -17.13
CA TYR A 114 21.25 0.00 -16.62
C TYR A 114 19.74 0.12 -16.47
N LYS A 115 19.05 -0.24 -17.56
CA LYS A 115 17.60 -0.44 -17.58
C LYS A 115 17.22 -1.89 -17.33
N ASN A 116 18.18 -2.81 -17.47
CA ASN A 116 17.96 -4.23 -17.33
C ASN A 116 18.70 -4.78 -16.11
N VAL A 117 18.03 -5.59 -15.30
CA VAL A 117 18.64 -6.30 -14.16
C VAL A 117 18.97 -7.73 -14.59
N PRO A 118 20.25 -8.11 -14.68
CA PRO A 118 20.65 -9.49 -14.98
C PRO A 118 20.20 -10.48 -13.90
N HIS A 119 20.07 -11.77 -14.26
CA HIS A 119 19.70 -12.83 -13.33
C HIS A 119 20.66 -12.88 -12.12
N GLU A 120 20.11 -13.00 -10.90
CA GLU A 120 20.82 -12.94 -9.61
C GLU A 120 21.43 -11.59 -9.23
N PHE A 121 21.34 -10.58 -10.10
CA PHE A 121 21.78 -9.21 -9.78
C PHE A 121 20.63 -8.38 -9.21
N SER A 122 21.01 -7.24 -8.64
CA SER A 122 20.08 -6.24 -8.13
C SER A 122 20.44 -4.85 -8.62
N LEU A 123 19.42 -4.02 -8.79
CA LEU A 123 19.59 -2.61 -9.08
C LEU A 123 18.76 -1.77 -8.13
N THR A 124 19.36 -0.71 -7.61
CA THR A 124 18.70 0.26 -6.74
C THR A 124 18.42 1.54 -7.51
N ASN A 125 17.18 2.00 -7.43
CA ASN A 125 16.71 3.25 -8.03
C ASN A 125 16.20 4.19 -6.95
N ASP A 126 16.43 5.48 -7.13
CA ASP A 126 15.64 6.50 -6.46
C ASP A 126 14.43 6.80 -7.36
N VAL A 127 13.23 6.57 -6.83
CA VAL A 127 11.97 6.85 -7.52
C VAL A 127 11.40 8.17 -7.01
N VAL A 128 11.21 9.13 -7.90
CA VAL A 128 10.79 10.49 -7.59
C VAL A 128 9.33 10.69 -7.96
N PHE A 129 8.55 11.22 -7.01
CA PHE A 129 7.12 11.51 -7.16
C PHE A 129 6.89 13.00 -6.96
N GLU A 130 6.51 13.71 -8.02
CA GLU A 130 6.14 15.12 -7.93
C GLU A 130 4.72 15.31 -7.39
N LEU A 131 4.59 16.07 -6.31
CA LEU A 131 3.30 16.32 -5.68
C LEU A 131 2.70 17.63 -6.20
N LYS A 132 1.71 17.52 -7.09
CA LYS A 132 0.96 18.66 -7.65
C LYS A 132 0.29 19.53 -6.58
N THR A 133 -0.06 18.94 -5.44
CA THR A 133 -0.70 19.61 -4.30
C THR A 133 -0.03 19.19 -3.01
N SER A 134 0.02 20.09 -2.02
CA SER A 134 0.56 19.75 -0.70
C SER A 134 -0.36 18.73 -0.03
N PRO A 135 0.11 17.50 0.27
CA PRO A 135 -0.65 16.63 1.13
C PRO A 135 -0.87 17.32 2.46
N LYS A 136 -2.09 17.26 2.98
CA LYS A 136 -2.39 17.78 4.32
C LYS A 136 -1.77 16.91 5.41
N ASP A 137 -1.55 15.63 5.08
CA ASP A 137 -1.05 14.60 5.98
C ASP A 137 -0.24 13.59 5.17
N LEU A 138 1.04 13.45 5.49
CA LEU A 138 1.94 12.51 4.81
C LEU A 138 1.80 11.08 5.33
N ASN A 139 1.15 10.87 6.49
CA ASN A 139 1.03 9.54 7.11
C ASN A 139 0.05 8.60 6.39
N ASN A 140 -0.68 9.11 5.39
CA ASN A 140 -1.60 8.32 4.56
C ASN A 140 -1.00 7.98 3.18
N MET A 141 0.30 8.18 2.99
CA MET A 141 0.98 7.89 1.74
C MET A 141 1.47 6.44 1.71
N TYR A 142 1.14 5.75 0.62
CA TYR A 142 1.54 4.36 0.39
C TYR A 142 2.16 4.24 -0.99
N LEU A 143 3.30 3.55 -1.07
CA LEU A 143 3.96 3.21 -2.33
C LEU A 143 3.47 1.87 -2.84
N TYR A 144 3.14 1.85 -4.12
CA TYR A 144 2.78 0.66 -4.88
C TYR A 144 3.79 0.44 -6.00
N ILE A 145 4.15 -0.83 -6.20
CA ILE A 145 5.04 -1.28 -7.26
C ILE A 145 4.23 -2.23 -8.14
N ASP A 146 4.01 -1.83 -9.39
CA ASP A 146 3.19 -2.56 -10.35
C ASP A 146 4.06 -3.06 -11.51
N SER A 147 3.79 -4.27 -11.97
CA SER A 147 4.41 -4.84 -13.16
C SER A 147 3.39 -5.71 -13.85
N LYS A 148 3.16 -5.45 -15.15
CA LYS A 148 2.18 -6.22 -15.94
C LYS A 148 2.54 -7.70 -16.04
N ALA A 149 3.84 -7.99 -16.09
CA ALA A 149 4.34 -9.34 -16.30
C ALA A 149 4.33 -10.16 -15.00
N ALA A 150 4.66 -9.51 -13.87
CA ALA A 150 4.60 -10.12 -12.55
C ALA A 150 4.17 -9.08 -11.49
N PRO A 151 2.85 -8.90 -11.27
CA PRO A 151 2.36 -7.90 -10.33
C PRO A 151 2.57 -8.33 -8.88
N LEU A 152 2.88 -7.36 -8.01
CA LEU A 152 2.87 -7.56 -6.55
C LEU A 152 1.45 -7.30 -6.04
N THR A 153 0.60 -8.32 -6.17
CA THR A 153 -0.83 -8.21 -5.81
C THR A 153 -0.99 -7.88 -4.32
N ASP A 154 -1.86 -6.92 -4.00
CA ASP A 154 -2.17 -6.46 -2.63
C ASP A 154 -0.95 -6.10 -1.78
N THR A 155 0.15 -5.71 -2.42
CA THR A 155 1.40 -5.33 -1.75
C THR A 155 1.64 -3.83 -1.90
N TYR A 156 1.90 -3.18 -0.77
CA TYR A 156 2.18 -1.76 -0.71
C TYR A 156 3.04 -1.45 0.51
N TRP A 157 3.86 -0.40 0.42
CA TRP A 157 4.68 0.07 1.53
C TRP A 157 4.09 1.32 2.13
N LYS A 158 3.88 1.31 3.45
CA LYS A 158 3.49 2.53 4.15
C LYS A 158 4.69 3.47 4.17
N LEU A 159 4.51 4.70 3.68
CA LEU A 159 5.57 5.70 3.68
C LEU A 159 5.61 6.42 5.03
N ASP A 160 6.07 5.69 6.05
CA ASP A 160 6.16 6.19 7.42
C ASP A 160 7.30 7.21 7.60
N HIS A 161 7.16 8.04 8.63
CA HIS A 161 8.17 8.99 9.09
C HIS A 161 8.63 10.02 8.05
N LEU A 162 7.78 10.31 7.05
CA LEU A 162 8.01 11.42 6.13
C LEU A 162 7.90 12.76 6.89
N VAL A 163 9.03 13.31 7.28
CA VAL A 163 9.13 14.64 7.89
C VAL A 163 9.57 15.66 6.86
N SER A 164 8.96 16.84 6.87
CA SER A 164 9.54 18.00 6.20
C SER A 164 10.79 18.39 6.97
N LYS A 165 11.97 18.18 6.38
CA LYS A 165 13.17 18.87 6.84
C LYS A 165 13.08 20.35 6.55
#